data_AF-A0A433P5V4-F1
#
_entry.id   AF-A0A433P5V4-F1
#
_cell.length_a   1.000
_cell.length_b   1.000
_cell.length_c   1.000
_cell.angle_alpha   90.00
_cell.angle_beta   90.00
_cell.angle_gamma   90.00
#
_symmetry.space_group_name_H-M   'P 1'
#
loop_
_entity.id
_entity.type
_entity.pdbx_description
1 polymer ?
#
loop_
_entity_poly.entity_id
_entity_poly.type
_entity_poly.pdbx_seq_one_letter_code
_entity_poly.pdbx_strand_id
1 'polypeptide(L)'
;GKTNQFGQLEVSGAIRHKEVQLCLLSHLAIYFFWCWHIENEPFPNFAIIAKAKTHVAHGSGTRMVEVGGASNTQIHCLGRWNNSAMVGCYLTTLPCETMSSLAGFLPGSRFYLLCAAVQPEETLLKKVFPDIDHWLQAQETGIGCEPNIAADKWFSTSAKNLT
;
A
#
# COMPACT_ATOMS: atom_id res chain seq x y z
N GLY A 1 8.11 -2.37 6.24
CA GLY A 1 8.09 -1.43 7.36
C GLY A 1 9.39 -0.69 7.40
N LYS A 2 9.37 0.61 7.71
CA LYS A 2 10.59 1.39 7.92
C LYS A 2 10.94 1.29 9.40
N THR A 3 12.18 0.99 9.74
CA THR A 3 12.61 1.01 11.14
C THR A 3 12.98 2.45 11.50
N ASN A 4 12.39 2.99 12.55
CA ASN A 4 12.72 4.34 13.01
C ASN A 4 14.11 4.36 13.67
N GLN A 5 14.61 5.56 13.98
CA GLN A 5 15.92 5.76 14.62
C GLN A 5 16.07 5.07 15.99
N PHE A 6 14.96 4.61 16.57
CA PHE A 6 14.89 3.90 17.84
C PHE A 6 14.74 2.38 17.68
N GLY A 7 14.90 1.86 16.46
CA GLY A 7 14.85 0.42 16.20
C GLY A 7 13.44 -0.17 16.12
N GLN A 8 12.39 0.65 16.08
CA GLN A 8 11.00 0.19 16.03
C GLN A 8 10.47 0.16 14.60
N LEU A 9 9.73 -0.90 14.26
CA LEU A 9 9.16 -1.09 12.93
C LEU A 9 7.89 -0.24 12.74
N GLU A 10 7.91 0.71 11.83
CA GLU A 10 6.70 1.41 11.40
C GLU A 10 6.10 0.67 10.20
N VAL A 11 4.84 0.27 10.36
CA VAL A 11 4.07 -0.45 9.36
C VAL A 11 2.79 0.31 9.06
N SER A 12 2.59 0.58 7.78
CA SER A 12 1.34 1.09 7.24
C SER A 12 0.87 0.12 6.17
N GLY A 13 -0.45 -0.02 6.06
CA GLY A 13 -1.07 -0.89 5.07
C GLY A 13 -2.44 -0.36 4.71
N ALA A 14 -2.90 -0.72 3.51
CA ALA A 14 -4.25 -0.47 3.07
C ALA A 14 -5.06 -1.76 3.19
N ILE A 15 -6.30 -1.65 3.66
CA ILE A 15 -7.25 -2.76 3.69
C ILE A 15 -8.22 -2.58 2.50
N ARG A 16 -8.59 -3.67 1.84
CA ARG A 16 -9.62 -3.64 0.81
C ARG A 16 -10.98 -3.31 1.45
N HIS A 17 -11.80 -2.51 0.76
CA HIS A 17 -13.18 -2.28 1.18
C HIS A 17 -14.10 -3.31 0.51
N LYS A 18 -15.20 -3.69 1.16
CA LYS A 18 -16.18 -4.64 0.58
C LYS A 18 -16.84 -4.06 -0.66
N GLU A 19 -17.15 -2.79 -0.61
CA GLU A 19 -17.65 -2.03 -1.74
C GLU A 19 -16.47 -1.54 -2.57
N VAL A 20 -16.39 -2.02 -3.82
CA VAL A 20 -15.33 -1.69 -4.79
C VAL A 20 -15.22 -0.17 -4.99
N GLN A 21 -16.35 0.53 -4.97
CA GLN A 21 -16.46 1.99 -5.12
C GLN A 21 -15.96 2.80 -3.92
N LEU A 22 -15.56 2.15 -2.83
CA LEU A 22 -14.91 2.80 -1.68
C LEU A 22 -13.50 2.25 -1.46
N CYS A 23 -13.11 1.20 -2.20
CA CYS A 23 -11.82 0.58 -2.03
C CYS A 23 -10.73 1.43 -2.70
N LEU A 24 -9.75 1.85 -1.90
CA LEU A 24 -8.58 2.58 -2.39
C LEU A 24 -7.82 1.78 -3.46
N LEU A 25 -7.64 0.47 -3.27
CA LEU A 25 -6.93 -0.37 -4.24
C LEU A 25 -7.68 -0.44 -5.58
N SER A 26 -9.00 -0.59 -5.55
CA SER A 26 -9.81 -0.63 -6.78
C SER A 26 -9.76 0.71 -7.53
N HIS A 27 -9.81 1.84 -6.82
CA HIS A 27 -9.64 3.15 -7.46
C HIS A 27 -8.26 3.32 -8.08
N LEU A 28 -7.19 2.91 -7.39
CA LEU A 28 -5.84 2.96 -7.94
C LEU A 28 -5.69 2.07 -9.17
N ALA A 29 -6.29 0.87 -9.16
CA ALA A 29 -6.29 -0.02 -10.31
C ALA A 29 -6.96 0.63 -11.53
N ILE A 30 -8.14 1.20 -11.34
CA ILE A 30 -8.89 1.89 -12.41
C ILE A 30 -8.14 3.13 -12.88
N TYR A 31 -7.56 3.90 -11.97
CA TYR A 31 -6.76 5.08 -12.29
C TYR A 31 -5.54 4.73 -13.13
N PHE A 32 -4.77 3.70 -12.75
CA PHE A 32 -3.64 3.24 -13.55
C PHE A 32 -4.07 2.67 -14.90
N PHE A 33 -5.18 1.95 -14.95
CA PHE A 33 -5.75 1.49 -16.21
C PHE A 33 -6.07 2.68 -17.12
N TRP A 34 -6.68 3.72 -16.58
CA TRP A 34 -6.94 4.95 -17.32
C TRP A 34 -5.66 5.61 -17.84
N CYS A 35 -4.67 5.85 -16.97
CA CYS A 35 -3.41 6.49 -17.38
C CYS A 35 -2.70 5.70 -18.50
N TRP A 36 -2.56 4.38 -18.35
CA TRP A 36 -1.73 3.59 -19.26
C TRP A 36 -2.47 3.10 -20.50
N HIS A 37 -3.78 2.82 -20.43
CA HIS A 37 -4.55 2.28 -21.57
C HIS A 37 -5.41 3.32 -22.28
N ILE A 38 -5.92 4.31 -21.56
CA ILE A 38 -6.82 5.32 -22.15
C ILE A 38 -6.03 6.56 -22.58
N GLU A 39 -5.21 7.10 -21.68
CA GLU A 39 -4.38 8.27 -21.98
C GLU A 39 -3.09 7.91 -22.73
N ASN A 40 -2.77 6.62 -22.83
CA ASN A 40 -1.52 6.11 -23.42
C ASN A 40 -0.26 6.72 -22.77
N GLU A 41 -0.32 7.03 -21.48
CA GLU A 41 0.88 7.38 -20.75
C GLU A 41 1.82 6.17 -20.69
N PRO A 42 3.14 6.37 -20.85
CA PRO A 42 4.08 5.28 -20.76
C PRO A 42 4.08 4.69 -19.35
N PHE A 43 4.16 3.36 -19.27
CA PHE A 43 4.32 2.67 -18.00
C PHE A 43 5.58 3.20 -17.27
N PRO A 44 5.52 3.39 -15.94
CA PRO A 44 6.65 3.94 -15.20
C PRO A 44 7.94 3.15 -15.42
N ASN A 45 9.01 3.87 -15.72
CA ASN A 45 10.33 3.28 -15.89
C ASN A 45 11.02 3.10 -14.53
N PHE A 46 11.28 1.86 -14.15
CA PHE A 46 11.92 1.52 -12.88
C PHE A 46 13.46 1.43 -12.98
N ALA A 47 14.05 1.68 -14.15
CA ALA A 47 15.51 1.72 -14.33
C ALA A 47 16.20 2.95 -13.70
N ILE A 48 15.44 3.81 -13.02
CA ILE A 48 15.95 5.08 -12.47
C ILE A 48 16.82 4.81 -11.24
N ILE A 49 18.10 5.15 -11.35
CA ILE A 49 19.05 5.17 -10.23
C ILE A 49 18.92 6.52 -9.51
N ALA A 50 18.12 6.57 -8.45
CA ALA A 50 17.92 7.79 -7.67
C ALA A 50 19.00 7.94 -6.59
N LYS A 51 19.82 9.01 -6.69
CA LYS A 51 20.86 9.33 -5.68
C LYS A 51 20.30 9.81 -4.33
N ALA A 52 19.06 10.30 -4.31
CA ALA A 52 18.41 10.83 -3.13
C ALA A 52 16.96 10.36 -3.05
N LYS A 53 16.52 9.97 -1.84
CA LYS A 53 15.16 9.54 -1.55
C LYS A 53 14.39 10.74 -0.97
N THR A 54 13.48 11.30 -1.74
CA THR A 54 12.56 12.34 -1.27
C THR A 54 11.48 11.73 -0.39
N HIS A 55 11.42 12.14 0.87
CA HIS A 55 10.35 11.75 1.79
C HIS A 55 9.20 12.77 1.71
N VAL A 56 8.00 12.32 1.37
CA VAL A 56 6.77 13.11 1.51
C VAL A 56 6.36 13.10 2.98
N ALA A 57 6.07 14.27 3.55
CA ALA A 57 5.63 14.41 4.94
C ALA A 57 4.24 13.77 5.12
N HIS A 58 4.14 12.80 6.03
CA HIS A 58 3.02 11.85 6.11
C HIS A 58 1.97 12.22 7.20
N GLY A 59 1.73 13.53 7.42
CA GLY A 59 0.93 14.06 8.53
C GLY A 59 -0.59 13.90 8.42
N SER A 60 -1.12 13.67 7.22
CA SER A 60 -2.56 13.65 6.95
C SER A 60 -3.26 12.40 7.49
N GLY A 61 -2.59 11.24 7.47
CA GLY A 61 -3.20 9.96 7.83
C GLY A 61 -3.68 9.92 9.29
N THR A 62 -2.91 10.44 10.23
CA THR A 62 -3.25 10.43 11.66
C THR A 62 -4.52 11.22 11.96
N ARG A 63 -4.70 12.39 11.32
CA ARG A 63 -5.90 13.22 11.51
C ARG A 63 -7.15 12.51 10.99
N MET A 64 -7.03 11.76 9.88
CA MET A 64 -8.13 10.99 9.32
C MET A 64 -8.56 9.84 10.25
N VAL A 65 -7.60 9.17 10.88
CA VAL A 65 -7.86 8.07 11.84
C VAL A 65 -8.52 8.59 13.11
N GLU A 66 -8.07 9.74 13.62
CA GLU A 66 -8.65 10.39 14.80
C GLU A 66 -10.13 10.72 14.57
N VAL A 67 -10.45 11.31 13.41
CA VAL A 67 -11.83 11.56 12.99
C VAL A 67 -12.63 10.26 12.85
N GLY A 68 -12.02 9.21 12.32
CA GLY A 68 -12.64 7.89 12.18
C GLY A 68 -12.70 7.08 13.48
N GLY A 69 -12.37 7.66 14.64
CA GLY A 69 -12.64 7.10 15.96
C GLY A 69 -11.75 5.95 16.40
N ALA A 70 -10.57 5.75 15.80
CA ALA A 70 -9.67 4.70 16.28
C ALA A 70 -9.02 5.07 17.63
N SER A 71 -8.61 4.04 18.38
CA SER A 71 -7.99 4.25 19.69
C SER A 71 -6.64 4.98 19.57
N ASN A 72 -6.38 5.90 20.51
CA ASN A 72 -5.10 6.63 20.57
C ASN A 72 -3.90 5.68 20.61
N THR A 73 -4.01 4.57 21.33
CA THR A 73 -2.97 3.53 21.38
C THR A 73 -2.65 2.97 19.99
N GLN A 74 -3.66 2.68 19.15
CA GLN A 74 -3.44 2.22 17.79
C GLN A 74 -3.04 3.33 16.80
N ILE A 75 -3.48 4.57 17.02
CA ILE A 75 -3.00 5.74 16.27
C ILE A 75 -1.50 5.93 16.50
N HIS A 76 -1.05 5.78 17.75
CA HIS A 76 0.38 5.83 18.10
C HIS A 76 1.16 4.68 17.46
N CYS A 77 0.58 3.48 17.38
CA CYS A 77 1.19 2.33 16.69
C CYS A 77 1.37 2.54 15.18
N LEU A 78 0.56 3.39 14.52
CA LEU A 78 0.71 3.70 13.09
C LEU A 78 1.91 4.64 12.81
N GLY A 79 2.50 5.30 13.82
CA GLY A 79 3.77 6.00 13.65
C GLY A 79 4.03 7.24 14.50
N ARG A 80 3.57 7.29 15.77
CA ARG A 80 3.89 8.35 16.76
C ARG A 80 3.95 9.78 16.19
N TRP A 81 2.80 10.27 15.75
CA TRP A 81 2.63 11.58 15.10
C TRP A 81 2.37 12.75 16.07
N ASN A 82 2.62 12.56 17.38
CA ASN A 82 2.47 13.59 18.42
C ASN A 82 3.83 13.87 19.06
N ASN A 83 4.21 15.16 19.19
CA ASN A 83 5.46 15.62 19.81
C ASN A 83 5.52 15.41 21.34
N SER A 84 4.46 14.88 21.96
CA SER A 84 4.41 14.64 23.40
C SER A 84 4.69 13.18 23.76
N ALA A 85 5.85 12.98 24.40
CA ALA A 85 6.25 11.91 25.32
C ALA A 85 6.18 10.43 24.89
N MET A 86 7.24 9.73 25.31
CA MET A 86 7.63 8.37 24.96
C MET A 86 6.87 7.31 25.78
N VAL A 87 5.85 6.67 25.21
CA VAL A 87 5.27 5.44 25.79
C VAL A 87 5.49 4.26 24.85
N GLY A 88 6.34 3.32 25.27
CA GLY A 88 6.66 2.10 24.55
C GLY A 88 5.47 1.15 24.45
N CYS A 89 4.65 1.30 23.41
CA CYS A 89 3.71 0.24 23.03
C CYS A 89 4.52 -0.90 22.40
N TYR A 90 4.40 -2.10 22.97
CA TYR A 90 5.04 -3.31 22.47
C TYR A 90 4.52 -3.60 21.06
N LEU A 91 5.42 -3.47 20.10
CA LEU A 91 5.12 -3.42 18.68
C LEU A 91 5.20 -4.84 18.11
N THR A 92 4.15 -5.63 18.35
CA THR A 92 4.02 -7.00 17.82
C THR A 92 2.78 -7.20 16.96
N THR A 93 1.84 -6.25 16.97
CA THR A 93 0.55 -6.38 16.29
C THR A 93 0.28 -5.21 15.35
N LEU A 94 -0.29 -5.50 14.17
CA LEU A 94 -0.72 -4.49 13.20
C LEU A 94 -1.88 -3.66 13.79
N PRO A 95 -1.88 -2.32 13.68
CA PRO A 95 -2.93 -1.46 14.24
C PRO A 95 -4.21 -1.53 13.40
N CYS A 96 -4.96 -2.62 13.55
CA CYS A 96 -6.08 -2.96 12.69
C CYS A 96 -7.25 -1.96 12.76
N GLU A 97 -7.56 -1.40 13.94
CA GLU A 97 -8.62 -0.38 14.06
C GLU A 97 -8.24 0.88 13.30
N THR A 98 -6.98 1.32 13.43
CA THR A 98 -6.45 2.46 12.68
C THR A 98 -6.51 2.22 11.18
N MET A 99 -6.07 1.05 10.72
CA MET A 99 -6.10 0.68 9.31
C MET A 99 -7.54 0.55 8.78
N SER A 100 -8.45 0.04 9.59
CA SER A 100 -9.86 -0.11 9.24
C SER A 100 -10.56 1.25 9.17
N SER A 101 -10.28 2.13 10.12
CA SER A 101 -10.77 3.51 10.16
C SER A 101 -10.32 4.31 8.93
N LEU A 102 -9.06 4.16 8.50
CA LEU A 102 -8.56 4.75 7.24
C LEU A 102 -9.26 4.21 6.00
N ALA A 103 -9.66 2.94 6.03
CA ALA A 103 -10.42 2.32 4.95
C ALA A 103 -11.92 2.67 4.98
N GLY A 104 -12.36 3.52 5.92
CA GLY A 104 -13.76 3.97 6.05
C GLY A 104 -14.67 3.02 6.82
N PHE A 105 -14.11 2.02 7.52
CA PHE A 105 -14.90 1.10 8.34
C PHE A 105 -15.25 1.70 9.70
N LEU A 106 -16.41 1.30 10.23
CA LEU A 106 -16.85 1.71 11.57
C LEU A 106 -15.97 1.10 12.68
N PRO A 107 -15.75 1.80 13.80
CA PRO A 107 -15.02 1.25 14.94
C PRO A 107 -15.65 -0.04 15.46
N GLY A 108 -14.84 -1.06 15.78
CA GLY A 108 -15.29 -2.36 16.30
C GLY A 108 -15.98 -3.28 15.28
N SER A 109 -16.13 -2.84 14.03
CA SER A 109 -16.62 -3.69 12.96
C SER A 109 -15.54 -4.70 12.52
N ARG A 110 -15.97 -5.94 12.25
CA ARG A 110 -15.12 -6.98 11.67
C ARG A 110 -15.72 -7.36 10.34
N PHE A 111 -14.99 -7.06 9.26
CA PHE A 111 -15.40 -7.42 7.91
C PHE A 111 -14.49 -8.51 7.37
N TYR A 112 -15.09 -9.54 6.80
CA TYR A 112 -14.38 -10.54 6.03
C TYR A 112 -14.68 -10.29 4.55
N LEU A 113 -13.63 -10.03 3.79
CA LEU A 113 -13.73 -10.02 2.34
C LEU A 113 -13.61 -11.45 1.85
N LEU A 114 -14.67 -11.94 1.23
CA LEU A 114 -14.58 -13.17 0.45
C LEU A 114 -13.57 -12.93 -0.68
N CYS A 115 -12.62 -13.83 -0.85
CA CYS A 115 -11.85 -13.88 -2.10
C CYS A 115 -12.84 -13.98 -3.26
N ALA A 116 -12.53 -13.29 -4.36
CA ALA A 116 -13.39 -13.26 -5.54
C ALA A 116 -13.86 -14.68 -5.88
N ALA A 117 -15.18 -14.88 -5.96
CA ALA A 117 -15.77 -16.19 -6.23
C ALA A 117 -15.41 -16.74 -7.62
N VAL A 118 -14.94 -15.86 -8.51
CA VAL A 118 -14.48 -16.17 -9.85
C VAL A 118 -13.06 -15.64 -9.99
N GLN A 119 -12.10 -16.52 -10.29
CA GLN A 119 -10.76 -16.08 -10.67
C GLN A 119 -10.78 -15.61 -12.13
N PRO A 120 -10.25 -14.42 -12.43
CA PRO A 120 -10.17 -13.94 -13.81
C PRO A 120 -9.17 -14.80 -14.61
N GLU A 121 -9.41 -14.90 -15.92
CA GLU A 121 -8.52 -15.61 -16.83
C GLU A 121 -7.16 -14.91 -16.92
N GLU A 122 -6.07 -15.68 -16.86
CA GLU A 122 -4.69 -15.16 -16.87
C GLU A 122 -4.37 -14.34 -18.13
N THR A 123 -4.97 -14.70 -19.27
CA THR A 123 -4.79 -13.97 -20.53
C THR A 123 -5.35 -12.55 -20.45
N LEU A 124 -6.42 -12.35 -19.67
CA LEU A 124 -7.03 -11.04 -19.44
C LEU A 124 -6.14 -10.21 -18.50
N LEU A 125 -5.60 -10.83 -17.44
CA LEU A 125 -4.73 -10.15 -16.49
C LEU A 125 -3.48 -9.57 -17.16
N LYS A 126 -2.86 -10.34 -18.07
CA LYS A 126 -1.67 -9.90 -18.84
C LYS A 126 -1.97 -8.73 -19.79
N LYS A 127 -3.22 -8.54 -20.20
CA LYS A 127 -3.61 -7.38 -21.02
C LYS A 127 -3.73 -6.11 -20.21
N VAL A 128 -4.14 -6.19 -18.94
CA VAL A 128 -4.32 -5.01 -18.07
C VAL A 128 -2.98 -4.43 -17.65
N PHE A 129 -1.94 -5.25 -17.44
CA PHE A 129 -0.61 -4.76 -17.12
C PHE A 129 0.49 -5.61 -17.79
N PRO A 130 0.80 -5.35 -19.07
CA PRO A 130 1.72 -6.19 -19.84
C PRO A 130 3.16 -6.15 -19.35
N ASP A 131 3.59 -5.03 -18.77
CA ASP A 131 4.99 -4.81 -18.40
C ASP A 131 5.35 -5.35 -17.01
N ILE A 132 4.39 -5.85 -16.22
CA ILE A 132 4.66 -6.38 -14.86
C ILE A 132 5.66 -7.53 -14.91
N ASP A 133 5.44 -8.48 -15.82
CA ASP A 133 6.27 -9.69 -15.91
C ASP A 133 7.71 -9.34 -16.31
N HIS A 134 7.86 -8.37 -17.22
CA HIS A 134 9.17 -7.84 -17.62
C HIS A 134 9.92 -7.22 -16.42
N TRP A 135 9.25 -6.37 -15.64
CA TRP A 135 9.89 -5.71 -14.49
C TRP A 135 10.16 -6.66 -13.32
N LEU A 136 9.31 -7.67 -13.09
CA LEU A 136 9.59 -8.75 -12.13
C LEU A 136 10.89 -9.47 -12.50
N GLN A 137 11.03 -9.87 -13.77
CA GLN A 137 12.23 -10.53 -14.26
C GLN A 137 13.47 -9.63 -14.17
N ALA A 138 13.34 -8.34 -14.50
CA ALA A 138 14.43 -7.36 -14.39
C ALA A 138 14.92 -7.20 -12.95
N GLN A 139 14.03 -7.30 -11.96
CA GLN A 139 14.41 -7.21 -10.55
C GLN A 139 15.01 -8.49 -9.98
N GLU A 140 14.53 -9.66 -10.41
CA GLU A 140 15.12 -10.94 -10.04
C GLU A 140 16.55 -11.08 -10.59
N THR A 141 16.76 -10.64 -11.83
CA THR A 141 18.07 -10.74 -12.52
C THR A 141 19.01 -9.59 -12.19
N GLY A 142 18.49 -8.44 -11.76
CA GLY A 142 19.27 -7.22 -11.52
C GLY A 142 19.84 -6.58 -12.79
N ILE A 143 19.34 -6.98 -13.97
CA ILE A 143 19.79 -6.46 -15.26
C ILE A 143 18.87 -5.31 -15.67
N GLY A 144 19.43 -4.10 -15.84
CA GLY A 144 18.68 -2.93 -16.32
C GLY A 144 17.82 -2.21 -15.27
N CYS A 145 17.83 -2.66 -14.02
CA CYS A 145 17.17 -2.01 -12.88
C CYS A 145 18.02 -2.20 -11.61
N GLU A 146 18.13 -1.15 -10.77
CA GLU A 146 18.73 -1.31 -9.44
C GLU A 146 17.80 -2.19 -8.58
N PRO A 147 18.32 -3.22 -7.87
CA PRO A 147 17.50 -4.06 -7.01
C PRO A 147 16.86 -3.21 -5.92
N ASN A 148 15.55 -3.09 -5.97
CA ASN A 148 14.78 -2.22 -5.08
C ASN A 148 13.65 -3.01 -4.43
N ILE A 149 13.80 -3.26 -3.13
CA ILE A 149 12.83 -3.97 -2.29
C ILE A 149 11.42 -3.35 -2.39
N ALA A 150 11.31 -2.03 -2.59
CA ALA A 150 10.02 -1.37 -2.71
C ALA A 150 9.33 -1.71 -4.03
N ALA A 151 10.07 -1.74 -5.13
CA ALA A 151 9.53 -2.10 -6.44
C ALA A 151 9.27 -3.62 -6.53
N ASP A 152 10.11 -4.45 -5.92
CA ASP A 152 9.89 -5.91 -5.86
C ASP A 152 8.61 -6.26 -5.11
N LYS A 153 8.41 -5.63 -3.94
CA LYS A 153 7.15 -5.76 -3.20
C LYS A 153 5.96 -5.18 -3.94
N TRP A 154 6.16 -4.09 -4.69
CA TRP A 154 5.11 -3.52 -5.51
C TRP A 154 4.63 -4.53 -6.56
N PHE A 155 5.53 -5.12 -7.36
CA PHE A 155 5.14 -6.05 -8.40
C PHE A 155 4.64 -7.40 -7.87
N SER A 156 5.30 -7.94 -6.84
CA SER A 156 4.94 -9.25 -6.27
C SER A 156 3.65 -9.22 -5.44
N THR A 157 3.36 -8.09 -4.79
CA THR A 157 2.24 -7.99 -3.85
C THR A 157 1.19 -7.01 -4.36
N SER A 158 1.53 -5.75 -4.58
CA SER A 158 0.53 -4.71 -4.86
C SER A 158 -0.08 -4.86 -6.25
N ALA A 159 0.74 -4.96 -7.30
CA ALA A 159 0.29 -5.02 -8.68
C ALA A 159 -0.57 -6.26 -8.95
N LYS A 160 -0.18 -7.42 -8.41
CA LYS A 160 -0.97 -8.66 -8.46
C LYS A 160 -2.28 -8.61 -7.67
N ASN A 161 -2.39 -7.72 -6.68
CA ASN A 161 -3.64 -7.50 -5.94
C ASN A 161 -4.55 -6.43 -6.59
N LEU A 162 -4.04 -5.69 -7.58
CA LEU A 162 -4.82 -4.76 -8.42
C LEU A 162 -5.48 -5.46 -9.62
N THR A 163 -4.95 -6.63 -10.01
CA THR A 163 -5.51 -7.57 -10.99
C THR A 163 -6.40 -8.62 -10.34
#